data_AF-A0AAE8QL57-F1
#
_entry.id   AF-A0AAE8QL57-F1
#
_cell.length_a   1.000
_cell.length_b   1.000
_cell.length_c   1.000
_cell.angle_alpha   90.00
_cell.angle_beta   90.00
_cell.angle_gamma   90.00
#
_symmetry.space_group_name_H-M   'P 1'
#
loop_
_entity.id
_entity.type
_entity.pdbx_description
1 polymer ?
#
loop_
_entity_poly.entity_id
_entity_poly.type
_entity_poly.pdbx_seq_one_letter_code
_entity_poly.pdbx_strand_id
1 'polypeptide(L)'
;MSDWYFEYEIQVNRPGLLGDIASLLGMLRVNIISINGVDEDRRGMLVHTDNDEAIERFRTIVSTMEHINVTKFRQPKLRDRLAIRHGRYIPRDADEKNTFHFVRDELGILVDFMAELFKKEGHKLIGIRGMPRVGKTESIVAASVCANKKWIFLSSTMIKQTVRNKLVGDEFSRNNIFILDGIVTRRSSDEKHLQLVREMMNMPCIKVVEHPDMFVQHSEYKIEDFDYIIELRHHTDEEITYEIMEKNHMSESDSFGGFNF
;
A
#
# COMPACT_ATOMS: atom_id res chain seq x y z
N MET A 1 -3.72 -8.40 24.20
CA MET A 1 -2.54 -7.89 23.50
C MET A 1 -3.02 -7.09 22.32
N SER A 2 -3.00 -5.76 22.45
CA SER A 2 -3.71 -4.89 21.52
C SER A 2 -2.87 -3.63 21.27
N ASP A 3 -2.58 -3.36 20.01
CA ASP A 3 -2.05 -2.06 19.60
C ASP A 3 -3.18 -1.03 19.61
N TRP A 4 -2.88 0.20 19.99
CA TRP A 4 -3.84 1.30 19.98
C TRP A 4 -3.25 2.52 19.26
N TYR A 5 -4.12 3.24 18.57
CA TYR A 5 -3.82 4.52 17.98
C TYR A 5 -4.51 5.63 18.78
N PHE A 6 -3.69 6.55 19.25
CA PHE A 6 -4.09 7.75 19.96
C PHE A 6 -3.68 8.97 19.13
N GLU A 7 -4.64 9.83 18.80
CA GLU A 7 -4.41 11.09 18.11
C GLU A 7 -5.03 12.22 18.92
N TYR A 8 -4.29 13.32 19.02
CA TYR A 8 -4.76 14.53 19.67
C TYR A 8 -4.30 15.78 18.92
N GLU A 9 -5.11 16.81 19.02
CA GLU A 9 -4.85 18.16 18.56
C GLU A 9 -4.41 19.02 19.73
N ILE A 10 -3.34 19.79 19.54
CA ILE A 10 -2.77 20.66 20.57
C ILE A 10 -3.61 21.94 20.60
N GLN A 11 -4.32 22.17 21.70
CA GLN A 11 -5.10 23.40 21.90
C GLN A 11 -4.21 24.51 22.49
N VAL A 12 -3.28 24.14 23.38
CA VAL A 12 -2.33 25.07 23.99
C VAL A 12 -0.94 24.45 23.91
N ASN A 13 -0.09 25.02 23.05
CA ASN A 13 1.27 24.54 22.84
C ASN A 13 2.20 24.98 23.97
N ARG A 14 2.15 24.28 25.10
CA ARG A 14 3.07 24.49 26.23
C ARG A 14 4.27 23.54 26.18
N PRO A 15 5.48 24.00 26.53
CA PRO A 15 6.62 23.12 26.74
C PRO A 15 6.28 21.99 27.72
N GLY A 16 6.69 20.77 27.41
CA GLY A 16 6.51 19.60 28.27
C GLY A 16 5.21 18.82 28.10
N LEU A 17 4.23 19.30 27.31
CA LEU A 17 2.95 18.60 27.10
C LEU A 17 3.12 17.15 26.65
N LEU A 18 4.02 16.92 25.69
CA LEU A 18 4.34 15.58 25.23
C LEU A 18 4.97 14.72 26.34
N GLY A 19 5.83 15.34 27.17
CA GLY A 19 6.44 14.69 28.32
C GLY A 19 5.39 14.19 29.30
N ASP A 20 4.39 15.02 29.62
CA ASP A 20 3.30 14.66 30.55
C ASP A 20 2.48 13.47 30.04
N ILE A 21 2.14 13.47 28.74
CA ILE A 21 1.41 12.36 28.11
C ILE A 21 2.26 11.08 28.12
N ALA A 22 3.54 11.18 27.76
CA ALA A 22 4.46 10.03 27.74
C ALA A 22 4.70 9.46 29.15
N SER A 23 4.83 10.33 30.16
CA SER A 23 4.94 9.93 31.57
C SER A 23 3.69 9.21 32.05
N LEU A 24 2.49 9.69 31.69
CA LEU A 24 1.24 9.04 32.04
C LEU A 24 1.14 7.63 31.43
N LEU A 25 1.50 7.48 30.14
CA LEU A 25 1.56 6.17 29.49
C LEU A 25 2.54 5.24 30.22
N GLY A 26 3.73 5.74 30.56
CA GLY A 26 4.73 4.98 31.31
C GLY A 26 4.24 4.53 32.70
N MET A 27 3.55 5.41 33.44
CA MET A 27 2.95 5.08 34.74
C MET A 27 1.87 4.00 34.64
N LEU A 28 1.11 3.99 33.55
CA LEU A 28 0.09 2.99 33.26
C LEU A 28 0.66 1.71 32.62
N ARG A 29 2.00 1.62 32.47
CA ARG A 29 2.71 0.52 31.80
C ARG A 29 2.23 0.29 30.36
N VAL A 30 1.90 1.38 29.68
CA VAL A 30 1.58 1.38 28.26
C VAL A 30 2.84 1.79 27.48
N ASN A 31 3.29 0.93 26.58
CA ASN A 31 4.49 1.15 25.80
C ASN A 31 4.19 2.06 24.60
N ILE A 32 5.05 3.03 24.33
CA ILE A 32 4.99 3.83 23.11
C ILE A 32 5.80 3.09 22.04
N ILE A 33 5.13 2.63 20.98
CA ILE A 33 5.80 2.03 19.82
C ILE A 33 6.40 3.15 18.96
N SER A 34 5.58 4.16 18.64
CA SER A 34 6.03 5.31 17.86
C SER A 34 5.17 6.53 18.11
N ILE A 35 5.75 7.70 17.87
CA ILE A 35 5.07 8.99 17.95
C ILE A 35 5.60 9.92 16.86
N ASN A 36 4.71 10.71 16.25
CA ASN A 36 5.09 11.80 15.36
C ASN A 36 4.01 12.90 15.32
N GLY A 37 4.36 14.08 14.79
CA GLY A 37 3.34 14.99 14.26
C GLY A 37 2.67 14.36 13.04
N VAL A 38 1.36 14.50 12.87
CA VAL A 38 0.64 14.00 11.68
C VAL A 38 -0.01 15.13 10.88
N ASP A 39 0.02 16.34 11.45
CA ASP A 39 -0.38 17.63 10.91
C ASP A 39 0.32 18.74 11.72
N GLU A 40 0.18 20.01 11.35
CA GLU A 40 0.83 21.14 12.06
C GLU A 40 0.56 21.11 13.58
N ASP A 41 -0.71 20.97 13.97
CA ASP A 41 -1.15 20.98 15.37
C ASP A 41 -1.57 19.60 15.90
N ARG A 42 -1.35 18.54 15.14
CA ARG A 42 -1.81 17.18 15.51
C ARG A 42 -0.66 16.22 15.71
N ARG A 43 -0.76 15.41 16.76
CA ARG A 43 0.18 14.31 17.03
C ARG A 43 -0.53 12.97 17.07
N GLY A 44 0.13 11.98 16.51
CA GLY A 44 -0.30 10.58 16.53
C GLY A 44 0.69 9.73 17.33
N MET A 45 0.17 8.80 18.11
CA MET A 45 0.93 7.83 18.89
C MET A 45 0.39 6.42 18.63
N LEU A 46 1.30 5.50 18.33
CA LEU A 46 1.05 4.07 18.39
C LEU A 46 1.53 3.58 19.74
N VAL A 47 0.63 2.96 20.48
CA VAL A 47 0.89 2.45 21.80
C VAL A 47 0.50 0.99 21.91
N HIS A 48 1.14 0.27 22.83
CA HIS A 48 0.94 -1.15 23.04
C HIS A 48 0.74 -1.44 24.51
N THR A 49 -0.23 -2.29 24.82
CA THR A 49 -0.48 -2.76 26.19
C THR A 49 -1.02 -4.19 26.19
N ASP A 50 -0.66 -4.91 27.24
CA ASP A 50 -1.24 -6.22 27.58
C ASP A 50 -2.48 -6.10 28.47
N ASN A 51 -2.77 -4.88 28.95
CA ASN A 51 -3.88 -4.56 29.83
C ASN A 51 -4.80 -3.51 29.19
N ASP A 52 -5.98 -3.93 28.73
CA ASP A 52 -6.98 -3.04 28.14
C ASP A 52 -7.58 -2.07 29.18
N GLU A 53 -7.56 -2.39 30.47
CA GLU A 53 -7.99 -1.44 31.50
C GLU A 53 -7.04 -0.24 31.61
N ALA A 54 -5.74 -0.46 31.40
CA ALA A 54 -4.75 0.61 31.42
C ALA A 54 -4.99 1.63 30.29
N ILE A 55 -5.40 1.15 29.10
CA ILE A 55 -5.65 2.04 27.97
C ILE A 55 -6.95 2.85 28.15
N GLU A 56 -7.98 2.28 28.75
CA GLU A 56 -9.22 3.01 29.07
C GLU A 56 -9.01 4.04 30.20
N ARG A 57 -8.18 3.71 31.20
CA ARG A 57 -7.77 4.69 32.22
C ARG A 57 -6.99 5.83 31.58
N PHE A 58 -6.04 5.52 30.70
CA PHE A 58 -5.30 6.53 29.95
C PHE A 58 -6.26 7.45 29.19
N ARG A 59 -7.18 6.87 28.40
CA ARG A 59 -8.20 7.59 27.63
C ARG A 59 -9.02 8.54 28.51
N THR A 60 -9.47 8.06 29.66
CA THR A 60 -10.27 8.86 30.60
C THR A 60 -9.47 10.06 31.10
N ILE A 61 -8.21 9.86 31.51
CA ILE A 61 -7.35 10.93 32.04
C ILE A 61 -7.01 11.96 30.95
N VAL A 62 -6.63 11.53 29.75
CA VAL A 62 -6.29 12.49 28.68
C VAL A 62 -7.49 13.27 28.18
N SER A 63 -8.70 12.71 28.29
CA SER A 63 -9.93 13.41 27.89
C SER A 63 -10.29 14.58 28.81
N THR A 64 -9.70 14.66 30.01
CA THR A 64 -9.90 15.78 30.94
C THR A 64 -8.82 16.85 30.84
N MET A 65 -7.79 16.66 29.99
CA MET A 65 -6.72 17.64 29.81
C MET A 65 -7.17 18.79 28.92
N GLU A 66 -7.20 20.01 29.46
CA GLU A 66 -7.66 21.21 28.73
C GLU A 66 -6.73 21.63 27.57
N HIS A 67 -5.46 21.21 27.60
CA HIS A 67 -4.46 21.63 26.60
C HIS A 67 -4.50 20.83 25.30
N ILE A 68 -5.26 19.73 25.26
CA ILE A 68 -5.38 18.86 24.09
C ILE A 68 -6.84 18.53 23.82
N ASN A 69 -7.14 18.23 22.56
CA ASN A 69 -8.41 17.64 22.17
C ASN A 69 -8.14 16.27 21.56
N VAL A 70 -8.69 15.20 22.15
CA VAL A 70 -8.49 13.84 21.66
C VAL A 70 -9.38 13.61 20.44
N THR A 71 -8.77 13.46 19.26
CA THR A 71 -9.49 13.32 17.99
C THR A 71 -9.75 11.85 17.65
N LYS A 72 -8.82 10.94 17.98
CA LYS A 72 -8.97 9.51 17.71
C LYS A 72 -8.39 8.66 18.84
N PHE A 73 -9.14 7.62 19.19
CA PHE A 73 -8.71 6.61 20.15
C PHE A 73 -9.32 5.26 19.78
N ARG A 74 -8.55 4.41 19.09
CA ARG A 74 -9.07 3.16 18.50
C ARG A 74 -7.94 2.20 18.11
N GLN A 75 -8.30 1.01 17.67
CA GLN A 75 -7.36 0.10 16.98
C GLN A 75 -6.74 0.79 15.73
N PRO A 76 -5.41 0.71 15.55
CA PRO A 76 -4.71 1.41 14.48
C PRO A 76 -5.10 0.88 13.11
N LYS A 77 -5.50 1.80 12.22
CA LYS A 77 -5.64 1.50 10.79
C LYS A 77 -4.29 1.64 10.10
N LEU A 78 -4.16 1.06 8.90
CA LEU A 78 -2.96 1.19 8.07
C LEU A 78 -2.52 2.66 7.89
N ARG A 79 -3.48 3.54 7.61
CA ARG A 79 -3.24 4.99 7.45
C ARG A 79 -2.71 5.64 8.72
N ASP A 80 -3.16 5.18 9.89
CA ASP A 80 -2.72 5.73 11.17
C ASP A 80 -1.22 5.40 11.38
N ARG A 81 -0.80 4.16 11.05
CA ARG A 81 0.61 3.74 11.11
C ARG A 81 1.51 4.53 10.16
N LEU A 82 1.02 4.78 8.95
CA LEU A 82 1.79 5.52 7.94
C LEU A 82 1.85 7.01 8.24
N ALA A 83 0.76 7.60 8.74
CA ALA A 83 0.76 9.00 9.13
C ALA A 83 1.81 9.27 10.21
N ILE A 84 1.94 8.38 11.21
CA ILE A 84 3.01 8.48 12.20
C ILE A 84 4.39 8.30 11.55
N ARG A 85 4.57 7.31 10.67
CA ARG A 85 5.88 7.04 10.05
C ARG A 85 6.39 8.21 9.21
N HIS A 86 5.52 8.89 8.47
CA HIS A 86 5.90 9.94 7.52
C HIS A 86 5.63 11.36 7.99
N GLY A 87 4.95 11.52 9.11
CA GLY A 87 4.70 12.83 9.70
C GLY A 87 3.54 13.61 9.08
N ARG A 88 2.71 12.98 8.24
CA ARG A 88 1.59 13.62 7.53
C ARG A 88 0.49 12.63 7.16
N TYR A 89 -0.75 13.11 7.00
CA TYR A 89 -1.83 12.26 6.49
C TYR A 89 -1.62 11.84 5.03
N ILE A 90 -1.94 10.57 4.74
CA ILE A 90 -2.07 10.11 3.36
C ILE A 90 -3.46 10.51 2.85
N PRO A 91 -3.58 11.29 1.77
CA PRO A 91 -4.86 11.67 1.19
C PRO A 91 -5.65 10.43 0.74
N ARG A 92 -6.97 10.48 0.89
CA ARG A 92 -7.90 9.49 0.36
C ARG A 92 -9.08 10.25 -0.21
N ASP A 93 -9.46 9.92 -1.43
CA ASP A 93 -10.64 10.52 -2.01
C ASP A 93 -11.90 10.06 -1.26
N ALA A 94 -12.86 10.98 -1.09
CA ALA A 94 -14.07 10.71 -0.32
C ALA A 94 -14.98 9.70 -1.03
N ASP A 95 -14.89 9.64 -2.37
CA ASP A 95 -15.85 8.95 -3.22
C ASP A 95 -15.40 7.55 -3.65
N GLU A 96 -14.09 7.26 -3.65
CA GLU A 96 -13.58 5.94 -4.05
C GLU A 96 -13.23 5.05 -2.84
N LYS A 97 -14.08 4.06 -2.61
CA LYS A 97 -13.81 3.01 -1.64
C LYS A 97 -12.65 2.13 -2.14
N ASN A 98 -11.44 2.42 -1.65
CA ASN A 98 -10.20 1.62 -1.73
C ASN A 98 -9.15 2.13 -2.74
N THR A 99 -9.33 3.33 -3.28
CA THR A 99 -8.30 4.00 -4.08
C THR A 99 -7.42 4.89 -3.21
N PHE A 100 -6.10 4.82 -3.44
CA PHE A 100 -5.08 5.61 -2.75
C PHE A 100 -4.21 6.31 -3.78
N HIS A 101 -4.05 7.63 -3.65
CA HIS A 101 -3.26 8.43 -4.57
C HIS A 101 -1.92 8.80 -3.93
N PHE A 102 -0.86 8.66 -4.71
CA PHE A 102 0.49 9.04 -4.35
C PHE A 102 1.10 9.82 -5.52
N VAL A 103 1.92 10.81 -5.21
CA VAL A 103 2.81 11.41 -6.22
C VAL A 103 4.21 10.82 -6.12
N ARG A 104 5.00 10.95 -7.20
CA ARG A 104 6.35 10.38 -7.30
C ARG A 104 7.28 10.80 -6.16
N ASP A 105 7.13 12.03 -5.66
CA ASP A 105 7.91 12.52 -4.51
C ASP A 105 7.57 11.79 -3.20
N GLU A 106 6.49 11.01 -3.18
CA GLU A 106 6.03 10.19 -2.06
C GLU A 106 6.34 8.70 -2.26
N LEU A 107 7.23 8.34 -3.19
CA LEU A 107 7.61 6.95 -3.44
C LEU A 107 8.01 6.19 -2.17
N GLY A 108 8.70 6.86 -1.23
CA GLY A 108 9.02 6.26 0.08
C GLY A 108 7.77 5.88 0.89
N ILE A 109 6.75 6.76 0.89
CA ILE A 109 5.46 6.53 1.56
C ILE A 109 4.70 5.39 0.89
N LEU A 110 4.69 5.38 -0.45
CA LEU A 110 4.07 4.32 -1.22
C LEU A 110 4.71 2.96 -0.93
N VAL A 111 6.05 2.89 -0.90
CA VAL A 111 6.80 1.67 -0.57
C VAL A 111 6.43 1.17 0.82
N ASP A 112 6.40 2.05 1.82
CA ASP A 112 6.00 1.69 3.18
C ASP A 112 4.53 1.22 3.25
N PHE A 113 3.63 1.89 2.53
CA PHE A 113 2.21 1.52 2.44
C PHE A 113 2.04 0.11 1.88
N MET A 114 2.67 -0.17 0.73
CA MET A 114 2.59 -1.49 0.10
C MET A 114 3.29 -2.56 0.92
N ALA A 115 4.41 -2.26 1.58
CA ALA A 115 5.09 -3.22 2.44
C ALA A 115 4.19 -3.68 3.60
N GLU A 116 3.43 -2.77 4.21
CA GLU A 116 2.44 -3.11 5.23
C GLU A 116 1.25 -3.90 4.66
N LEU A 117 0.83 -3.65 3.40
CA LEU A 117 -0.14 -4.51 2.72
C LEU A 117 0.42 -5.91 2.48
N PHE A 118 1.70 -6.02 2.10
CA PHE A 118 2.36 -7.28 1.78
C PHE A 118 2.61 -8.19 2.99
N LYS A 119 2.59 -7.62 4.20
CA LYS A 119 2.66 -8.36 5.46
C LYS A 119 1.34 -9.04 5.85
N LYS A 120 0.22 -8.66 5.23
CA LYS A 120 -1.09 -9.29 5.49
C LYS A 120 -1.10 -10.73 5.01
N GLU A 121 -1.94 -11.55 5.63
CA GLU A 121 -2.17 -12.94 5.24
C GLU A 121 -3.43 -13.09 4.38
N GLY A 122 -3.47 -14.15 3.59
CA GLY A 122 -4.61 -14.52 2.77
C GLY A 122 -4.66 -13.83 1.42
N HIS A 123 -5.86 -13.85 0.82
CA HIS A 123 -6.09 -13.27 -0.50
C HIS A 123 -6.12 -11.74 -0.42
N LYS A 124 -5.22 -11.09 -1.16
CA LYS A 124 -5.30 -9.66 -1.46
C LYS A 124 -4.99 -9.38 -2.91
N LEU A 125 -5.92 -8.74 -3.60
CA LEU A 125 -5.75 -8.29 -4.98
C LEU A 125 -5.54 -6.78 -5.00
N ILE A 126 -4.34 -6.35 -5.41
CA ILE A 126 -3.91 -4.96 -5.39
C ILE A 126 -3.69 -4.51 -6.84
N GLY A 127 -4.31 -3.41 -7.24
CA GLY A 127 -4.13 -2.80 -8.55
C GLY A 127 -3.21 -1.61 -8.44
N ILE A 128 -2.30 -1.43 -9.40
CA ILE A 128 -1.47 -0.23 -9.48
C ILE A 128 -1.63 0.44 -10.85
N ARG A 129 -2.05 1.70 -10.80
CA ARG A 129 -2.24 2.61 -11.93
C ARG A 129 -1.16 3.69 -11.90
N GLY A 130 -0.91 4.27 -13.06
CA GLY A 130 0.05 5.36 -13.19
C GLY A 130 0.67 5.37 -14.58
N MET A 131 1.14 6.53 -15.01
CA MET A 131 1.79 6.69 -16.31
C MET A 131 3.05 5.81 -16.44
N PRO A 132 3.50 5.48 -17.66
CA PRO A 132 4.75 4.74 -17.85
C PRO A 132 5.93 5.45 -17.18
N ARG A 133 6.85 4.69 -16.56
CA ARG A 133 8.08 5.20 -15.92
C ARG A 133 7.87 6.13 -14.70
N VAL A 134 6.68 6.12 -14.10
CA VAL A 134 6.40 6.83 -12.83
C VAL A 134 6.97 6.13 -11.60
N GLY A 135 7.35 4.85 -11.72
CA GLY A 135 7.96 4.05 -10.65
C GLY A 135 7.10 2.90 -10.12
N LYS A 136 6.08 2.45 -10.87
CA LYS A 136 5.15 1.38 -10.45
C LYS A 136 5.91 0.10 -10.09
N THR A 137 6.62 -0.49 -11.04
CA THR A 137 7.32 -1.75 -10.82
C THR A 137 8.39 -1.66 -9.75
N GLU A 138 9.18 -0.58 -9.74
CA GLU A 138 10.22 -0.32 -8.75
C GLU A 138 9.64 -0.25 -7.35
N SER A 139 8.49 0.41 -7.19
CA SER A 139 7.81 0.51 -5.90
C SER A 139 7.31 -0.85 -5.41
N ILE A 140 6.76 -1.71 -6.28
CA ILE A 140 6.33 -3.08 -5.92
C ILE A 140 7.53 -3.90 -5.44
N VAL A 141 8.65 -3.84 -6.17
CA VAL A 141 9.87 -4.58 -5.82
C VAL A 141 10.43 -4.09 -4.48
N ALA A 142 10.57 -2.77 -4.31
CA ALA A 142 11.06 -2.18 -3.06
C ALA A 142 10.18 -2.54 -1.85
N ALA A 143 8.86 -2.49 -2.02
CA ALA A 143 7.91 -2.90 -0.99
C ALA A 143 8.00 -4.40 -0.67
N SER A 144 8.22 -5.25 -1.67
CA SER A 144 8.42 -6.69 -1.48
C SER A 144 9.66 -6.97 -0.62
N VAL A 145 10.77 -6.27 -0.92
CA VAL A 145 12.01 -6.34 -0.13
C VAL A 145 11.76 -5.87 1.31
N CYS A 146 11.11 -4.71 1.49
CA CYS A 146 10.80 -4.16 2.81
C CYS A 146 9.90 -5.09 3.65
N ALA A 147 8.98 -5.81 3.00
CA ALA A 147 8.12 -6.79 3.65
C ALA A 147 8.80 -8.16 3.90
N ASN A 148 10.06 -8.33 3.47
CA ASN A 148 10.76 -9.61 3.47
C ASN A 148 9.97 -10.72 2.73
N LYS A 149 9.43 -10.38 1.55
CA LYS A 149 8.65 -11.28 0.70
C LYS A 149 9.36 -11.45 -0.65
N LYS A 150 9.44 -12.68 -1.14
CA LYS A 150 9.94 -12.96 -2.50
C LYS A 150 8.87 -12.50 -3.51
N TRP A 151 9.27 -11.79 -4.56
CA TRP A 151 8.38 -11.36 -5.63
C TRP A 151 8.58 -12.21 -6.90
N ILE A 152 7.49 -12.48 -7.61
CA ILE A 152 7.49 -13.32 -8.81
C ILE A 152 6.67 -12.63 -9.89
N PHE A 153 7.33 -12.25 -10.99
CA PHE A 153 6.64 -11.75 -12.18
C PHE A 153 6.06 -12.90 -12.99
N LEU A 154 4.73 -12.94 -13.07
CA LEU A 154 3.98 -13.82 -13.97
C LEU A 154 3.90 -13.20 -15.37
N SER A 155 3.67 -11.88 -15.41
CA SER A 155 3.78 -11.06 -16.61
C SER A 155 4.42 -9.71 -16.26
N SER A 156 5.27 -9.17 -17.14
CA SER A 156 5.92 -7.87 -16.92
C SER A 156 6.44 -7.25 -18.21
N THR A 157 6.39 -5.91 -18.29
CA THR A 157 6.99 -5.09 -19.35
C THR A 157 8.46 -4.76 -19.11
N MET A 158 8.96 -4.83 -17.88
CA MET A 158 10.30 -4.32 -17.49
C MET A 158 11.50 -5.15 -17.99
N ILE A 159 11.31 -6.41 -18.37
CA ILE A 159 12.39 -7.27 -18.88
C ILE A 159 11.83 -8.20 -19.96
N LYS A 160 12.14 -7.91 -21.23
CA LYS A 160 11.83 -8.75 -22.41
C LYS A 160 10.36 -9.14 -22.65
N GLN A 161 9.38 -8.45 -22.06
CA GLN A 161 8.00 -8.95 -22.02
C GLN A 161 7.97 -10.39 -21.49
N THR A 162 8.27 -10.56 -20.20
CA THR A 162 8.29 -11.90 -19.60
C THR A 162 6.85 -12.39 -19.46
N VAL A 163 6.55 -13.54 -20.06
CA VAL A 163 5.31 -14.29 -19.86
C VAL A 163 5.68 -15.66 -19.30
N ARG A 164 5.23 -15.98 -18.08
CA ARG A 164 5.48 -17.29 -17.47
C ARG A 164 4.33 -18.24 -17.73
N ASN A 165 4.67 -19.46 -18.13
CA ASN A 165 3.70 -20.54 -18.42
C ASN A 165 3.71 -21.63 -17.35
N LYS A 166 4.64 -21.56 -16.38
CA LYS A 166 4.73 -22.41 -15.20
C LYS A 166 5.55 -21.72 -14.10
N LEU A 167 5.29 -22.07 -12.85
CA LEU A 167 6.20 -21.81 -11.74
C LEU A 167 7.10 -23.02 -11.51
N VAL A 168 8.29 -22.80 -10.96
CA VAL A 168 9.31 -23.85 -10.76
C VAL A 168 9.55 -24.06 -9.27
N GLY A 169 9.60 -25.32 -8.83
CA GLY A 169 9.99 -25.69 -7.47
C GLY A 169 9.07 -25.13 -6.39
N ASP A 170 9.64 -24.41 -5.44
CA ASP A 170 8.97 -23.83 -4.27
C ASP A 170 8.35 -22.44 -4.51
N GLU A 171 8.27 -22.01 -5.77
CA GLU A 171 7.68 -20.73 -6.15
C GLU A 171 6.18 -20.62 -5.80
N PHE A 172 5.48 -21.74 -5.67
CA PHE A 172 4.09 -21.82 -5.16
C PHE A 172 4.02 -21.62 -3.63
N SER A 173 4.64 -20.56 -3.12
CA SER A 173 4.51 -20.18 -1.71
C SER A 173 3.48 -19.08 -1.53
N ARG A 174 2.59 -19.24 -0.55
CA ARG A 174 1.64 -18.18 -0.13
C ARG A 174 2.36 -16.96 0.44
N ASN A 175 3.63 -17.11 0.79
CA ASN A 175 4.49 -16.03 1.29
C ASN A 175 5.11 -15.19 0.16
N ASN A 176 4.89 -15.55 -1.11
CA ASN A 176 5.39 -14.79 -2.25
C ASN A 176 4.35 -13.76 -2.71
N ILE A 177 4.83 -12.68 -3.30
CA ILE A 177 4.02 -11.67 -4.00
C ILE A 177 4.05 -11.99 -5.49
N PHE A 178 2.89 -12.16 -6.11
CA PHE A 178 2.79 -12.44 -7.54
C PHE A 178 2.40 -11.18 -8.29
N ILE A 179 3.15 -10.85 -9.33
CA ILE A 179 3.02 -9.60 -10.08
C ILE A 179 2.57 -9.92 -11.51
N LEU A 180 1.52 -9.23 -11.94
CA LEU A 180 0.91 -9.31 -13.24
C LEU A 180 0.92 -7.94 -13.89
N ASP A 181 1.06 -7.89 -15.21
CA ASP A 181 0.79 -6.72 -16.03
C ASP A 181 -0.43 -7.00 -16.90
N GLY A 182 -1.50 -6.23 -16.69
CA GLY A 182 -2.77 -6.37 -17.39
C GLY A 182 -2.65 -6.18 -18.90
N ILE A 183 -1.73 -5.36 -19.38
CA ILE A 183 -1.51 -5.15 -20.82
C ILE A 183 -0.84 -6.40 -21.42
N VAL A 184 0.20 -6.91 -20.76
CA VAL A 184 0.95 -8.09 -21.24
C VAL A 184 0.08 -9.34 -21.18
N THR A 185 -0.64 -9.56 -20.07
CA THR A 185 -1.53 -10.69 -19.91
C THR A 185 -2.70 -10.66 -20.91
N ARG A 186 -3.27 -9.48 -21.21
CA ARG A 186 -4.31 -9.33 -22.24
C ARG A 186 -3.81 -9.71 -23.63
N ARG A 187 -2.58 -9.33 -23.99
CA ARG A 187 -2.00 -9.62 -25.32
C ARG A 187 -1.55 -11.08 -25.47
N SER A 188 -1.41 -11.81 -24.38
CA SER A 188 -0.96 -13.20 -24.41
C SER A 188 -2.03 -14.12 -25.01
N SER A 189 -1.73 -14.71 -26.16
CA SER A 189 -2.50 -15.83 -26.73
C SER A 189 -2.08 -17.20 -26.17
N ASP A 190 -1.13 -17.24 -25.24
CA ASP A 190 -0.64 -18.49 -24.63
C ASP A 190 -1.64 -19.02 -23.58
N GLU A 191 -2.31 -20.11 -23.90
CA GLU A 191 -3.28 -20.77 -23.00
C GLU A 191 -2.66 -21.22 -21.67
N LYS A 192 -1.37 -21.62 -21.67
CA LYS A 192 -0.69 -22.06 -20.43
C LYS A 192 -0.44 -20.88 -19.51
N HIS A 193 -0.12 -19.71 -20.07
CA HIS A 193 -0.05 -18.50 -19.27
C HIS A 193 -1.40 -18.16 -18.65
N LEU A 194 -2.47 -18.19 -19.44
CA LEU A 194 -3.83 -17.90 -18.95
C LEU A 194 -4.26 -18.90 -17.88
N GLN A 195 -3.92 -20.18 -18.03
CA GLN A 195 -4.15 -21.19 -17.02
C GLN A 195 -3.40 -20.89 -15.73
N LEU A 196 -2.11 -20.53 -15.81
CA LEU A 196 -1.31 -20.15 -14.65
C LEU A 196 -1.91 -18.93 -13.95
N VAL A 197 -2.34 -17.91 -14.69
CA VAL A 197 -3.00 -16.73 -14.11
C VAL A 197 -4.25 -17.13 -13.32
N ARG A 198 -5.14 -17.96 -13.88
CA ARG A 198 -6.34 -18.45 -13.18
C ARG A 198 -6.00 -19.25 -11.92
N GLU A 199 -4.99 -20.11 -11.99
CA GLU A 199 -4.51 -20.88 -10.82
C GLU A 199 -4.02 -19.93 -9.73
N MET A 200 -3.18 -18.95 -10.10
CA MET A 200 -2.59 -18.01 -9.17
C MET A 200 -3.63 -17.10 -8.53
N MET A 201 -4.64 -16.65 -9.29
CA MET A 201 -5.71 -15.83 -8.76
C MET A 201 -6.52 -16.54 -7.68
N ASN A 202 -6.73 -17.86 -7.79
CA ASN A 202 -7.41 -18.67 -6.78
C ASN A 202 -6.58 -18.94 -5.51
N MET A 203 -5.26 -18.73 -5.56
CA MET A 203 -4.38 -18.98 -4.41
C MET A 203 -4.61 -17.95 -3.30
N PRO A 204 -4.68 -18.30 -2.00
CA PRO A 204 -4.88 -17.32 -0.93
C PRO A 204 -3.57 -16.60 -0.57
N CYS A 205 -3.06 -15.82 -1.52
CA CYS A 205 -1.87 -14.99 -1.40
C CYS A 205 -2.12 -13.59 -1.99
N ILE A 206 -1.10 -12.73 -1.87
CA ILE A 206 -1.12 -11.36 -2.37
C ILE A 206 -0.71 -11.35 -3.85
N LYS A 207 -1.50 -10.65 -4.65
CA LYS A 207 -1.18 -10.38 -6.06
C LYS A 207 -1.26 -8.88 -6.31
N VAL A 208 -0.35 -8.43 -7.15
CA VAL A 208 -0.31 -7.07 -7.64
C VAL A 208 -0.50 -7.09 -9.16
N VAL A 209 -1.48 -6.33 -9.65
CA VAL A 209 -1.77 -6.18 -11.08
C VAL A 209 -1.44 -4.75 -11.48
N GLU A 210 -0.40 -4.57 -12.28
CA GLU A 210 -0.19 -3.33 -13.02
C GLU A 210 -1.23 -3.21 -14.12
N HIS A 211 -1.73 -2.01 -14.37
CA HIS A 211 -2.78 -1.77 -15.37
C HIS A 211 -4.05 -2.60 -15.10
N PRO A 212 -4.65 -2.51 -13.90
CA PRO A 212 -5.79 -3.35 -13.51
C PRO A 212 -6.99 -3.17 -14.44
N ASP A 213 -7.18 -1.96 -14.99
CA ASP A 213 -8.26 -1.65 -15.94
C ASP A 213 -8.15 -2.45 -17.24
N MET A 214 -6.92 -2.71 -17.69
CA MET A 214 -6.66 -3.52 -18.88
C MET A 214 -6.87 -5.01 -18.60
N PHE A 215 -6.56 -5.43 -17.37
CA PHE A 215 -6.75 -6.80 -16.91
C PHE A 215 -8.23 -7.19 -16.83
N VAL A 216 -9.10 -6.31 -16.30
CA VAL A 216 -10.53 -6.61 -16.11
C VAL A 216 -11.32 -6.64 -17.42
N GLN A 217 -10.92 -5.89 -18.45
CA GLN A 217 -11.65 -5.84 -19.72
C GLN A 217 -11.79 -7.20 -20.44
N HIS A 218 -10.86 -8.12 -20.24
CA HIS A 218 -10.82 -9.43 -20.94
C HIS A 218 -10.64 -10.60 -19.97
N SER A 219 -10.91 -10.40 -18.69
CA SER A 219 -10.91 -11.46 -17.68
C SER A 219 -12.30 -11.59 -17.04
N GLU A 220 -12.47 -12.60 -16.19
CA GLU A 220 -13.68 -12.78 -15.40
C GLU A 220 -13.75 -11.84 -14.19
N TYR A 221 -12.66 -11.10 -13.92
CA TYR A 221 -12.54 -10.18 -12.80
C TYR A 221 -13.07 -8.80 -13.15
N LYS A 222 -13.55 -8.10 -12.14
CA LYS A 222 -13.99 -6.72 -12.22
C LYS A 222 -13.11 -5.83 -11.36
N ILE A 223 -13.20 -4.51 -11.58
CA ILE A 223 -12.41 -3.57 -10.80
C ILE A 223 -12.80 -3.61 -9.32
N GLU A 224 -14.04 -3.98 -9.00
CA GLU A 224 -14.54 -4.14 -7.63
C GLU A 224 -13.96 -5.36 -6.91
N ASP A 225 -13.36 -6.31 -7.62
CA ASP A 225 -12.69 -7.47 -7.00
C ASP A 225 -11.33 -7.09 -6.39
N PHE A 226 -10.82 -5.89 -6.69
CA PHE A 226 -9.59 -5.37 -6.11
C PHE A 226 -9.83 -4.86 -4.68
N ASP A 227 -9.09 -5.42 -3.73
CA ASP A 227 -9.09 -4.96 -2.34
C ASP A 227 -8.54 -3.53 -2.22
N TYR A 228 -7.58 -3.18 -3.09
CA TYR A 228 -6.89 -1.89 -3.11
C TYR A 228 -6.56 -1.47 -4.54
N ILE A 229 -6.80 -0.20 -4.88
CA ILE A 229 -6.25 0.44 -6.07
C ILE A 229 -5.28 1.53 -5.60
N ILE A 230 -4.08 1.53 -6.18
CA ILE A 230 -3.04 2.51 -5.92
C ILE A 230 -2.80 3.28 -7.19
N GLU A 231 -2.87 4.60 -7.12
CA GLU A 231 -2.56 5.48 -8.24
C GLU A 231 -1.26 6.22 -7.93
N LEU A 232 -0.25 6.00 -8.77
CA LEU A 232 1.02 6.70 -8.70
C LEU A 232 1.11 7.72 -9.85
N ARG A 233 1.21 8.99 -9.49
CA ARG A 233 1.24 10.13 -10.41
C ARG A 233 2.58 10.85 -10.38
N HIS A 234 2.94 11.57 -11.44
CA HIS A 234 4.09 12.47 -11.42
C HIS A 234 3.84 13.71 -10.57
N HIS A 235 2.64 14.27 -10.65
CA HIS A 235 2.17 15.42 -9.87
C HIS A 235 0.69 15.24 -9.50
N THR A 236 0.17 16.02 -8.56
CA THR A 236 -1.18 15.84 -7.97
C THR A 236 -2.29 15.82 -9.03
N ASP A 237 -2.19 16.71 -10.00
CA ASP A 237 -3.23 16.97 -10.98
C ASP A 237 -3.09 16.11 -12.26
N GLU A 238 -2.18 15.13 -12.26
CA GLU A 238 -2.00 14.24 -13.41
C GLU A 238 -3.22 13.32 -13.57
N GLU A 239 -3.84 13.37 -14.75
CA GLU A 239 -4.86 12.39 -15.14
C GLU A 239 -4.19 11.14 -15.72
N ILE A 240 -4.54 9.98 -15.17
CA ILE A 240 -4.06 8.70 -15.68
C ILE A 240 -4.93 8.30 -16.87
N THR A 241 -4.50 8.66 -18.07
CA THR A 241 -5.23 8.37 -19.32
C THR A 241 -4.74 7.09 -20.00
N TYR A 242 -5.65 6.13 -20.21
CA TYR A 242 -5.33 4.81 -20.76
C TYR A 242 -5.02 4.79 -22.26
N GLU A 243 -5.59 5.71 -23.05
CA GLU A 243 -5.35 5.79 -24.51
C GLU A 243 -3.88 6.05 -24.85
N ILE A 244 -3.19 6.83 -24.02
CA ILE A 244 -1.77 7.14 -24.17
C ILE A 244 -0.91 5.93 -23.78
N MET A 245 -1.37 5.12 -22.80
CA MET A 245 -0.66 3.93 -22.35
C MET A 245 -0.69 2.82 -23.41
N GLU A 246 -1.83 2.58 -24.06
CA GLU A 246 -1.91 1.63 -25.18
C GLU A 246 -1.04 2.06 -26.36
N LYS A 247 -1.08 3.35 -26.75
CA LYS A 247 -0.27 3.89 -27.85
C LYS A 247 1.23 3.80 -27.57
N ASN A 248 1.69 4.17 -26.37
CA ASN A 248 3.10 4.09 -26.01
C ASN A 248 3.60 2.65 -25.93
N HIS A 249 2.78 1.70 -25.47
CA HIS A 249 3.13 0.28 -25.52
C HIS A 249 3.07 -0.34 -26.92
N MET A 250 2.38 0.27 -27.89
CA MET A 250 2.47 -0.12 -29.30
C MET A 250 3.77 0.40 -29.94
N SER A 251 4.16 1.65 -29.67
CA SER A 251 5.38 2.22 -30.20
C SER A 251 6.66 1.65 -29.56
N GLU A 252 6.65 1.27 -28.28
CA GLU A 252 7.78 0.57 -27.65
C GLU A 252 7.98 -0.86 -28.19
N SER A 253 6.91 -1.58 -28.55
CA SER A 253 7.03 -2.89 -29.20
C SER A 253 7.53 -2.80 -30.65
N ASP A 254 7.10 -1.78 -31.39
CA ASP A 254 7.53 -1.59 -32.79
C ASP A 254 8.99 -1.11 -32.88
N SER A 255 9.45 -0.32 -31.92
CA SER A 255 10.83 0.19 -31.92
C SER A 255 11.89 -0.84 -31.54
N PHE A 256 11.50 -2.00 -30.97
CA PHE A 256 12.43 -3.07 -30.57
C PHE A 256 12.42 -4.29 -31.52
N GLY A 257 11.53 -4.34 -32.51
CA GLY A 257 11.47 -5.42 -33.52
C GLY A 257 12.53 -5.35 -34.63
N GLY A 258 13.48 -4.40 -34.55
CA GLY A 258 14.37 -4.00 -35.64
C GLY A 258 15.83 -4.43 -35.56
N PHE A 259 16.23 -5.37 -34.70
CA PHE A 259 17.61 -5.89 -34.70
C PHE A 259 17.64 -7.42 -34.53
N ASN A 260 17.61 -8.12 -35.66
CA ASN A 260 18.11 -9.49 -35.78
C ASN A 260 19.54 -9.44 -36.34
N PHE A 261 20.50 -9.98 -35.59
CA PHE A 261 21.75 -10.55 -36.10
C PHE A 261 21.78 -12.03 -35.72
#